data_AF-A0A506VGM7-F1
#
_entry.id   AF-A0A506VGM7-F1
#
_cell.length_a   1.000
_cell.length_b   1.000
_cell.length_c   1.000
_cell.angle_alpha   90.00
_cell.angle_beta   90.00
_cell.angle_gamma   90.00
#
_symmetry.space_group_name_H-M   'P 1'
#
loop_
_entity.id
_entity.type
_entity.pdbx_description
1 polymer ?
#
loop_
_entity_poly.entity_id
_entity_poly.type
_entity_poly.pdbx_seq_one_letter_code
_entity_poly.pdbx_strand_id
1 'polypeptide(L)'
;MEPILIYSTERRFNDSSSDDMRYGDLTETYLRNHLNLRDVSTVVNPCTMELISPFSHPQNRFYSPKPGKKLSKQQCVQLMFDDLRKLTLPFSFWGPYNRIITDMFTHMQVANGHRFSNALLNAALNHNIISDKSPNSSIKRIKEILDRNIDWEKKESAFGSNTSNINKYQRRYASEIYKNSG
;
A
#
# COMPACT_ATOMS: atom_id res chain seq x y z
N MET A 1 10.75 20.43 24.04
CA MET A 1 9.69 21.11 23.27
C MET A 1 9.04 20.04 22.42
N GLU A 2 7.76 19.75 22.66
CA GLU A 2 7.06 18.71 21.92
C GLU A 2 6.58 19.22 20.56
N PRO A 3 6.54 18.36 19.52
CA PRO A 3 6.07 18.75 18.20
C PRO A 3 4.56 19.07 18.23
N ILE A 4 4.17 20.18 17.59
CA ILE A 4 2.78 20.59 17.45
C ILE A 4 2.23 19.99 16.14
N LEU A 5 1.10 19.28 16.24
CA LEU A 5 0.37 18.78 15.08
C LEU A 5 -0.48 19.90 14.47
N ILE A 6 -0.10 20.36 13.27
CA ILE A 6 -0.80 21.45 12.57
C ILE A 6 -1.89 20.91 11.63
N TYR A 7 -1.69 19.72 11.06
CA TYR A 7 -2.60 19.10 10.12
C TYR A 7 -2.55 17.57 10.24
N SER A 8 -3.71 16.92 10.21
CA SER A 8 -3.87 15.47 10.08
C SER A 8 -5.11 15.15 9.28
N THR A 9 -5.10 14.01 8.59
CA THR A 9 -6.32 13.49 7.94
C THR A 9 -7.35 13.07 8.99
N GLU A 10 -8.63 13.29 8.70
CA GLU A 10 -9.73 12.88 9.59
C GLU A 10 -9.80 11.35 9.72
N ARG A 11 -9.71 10.65 8.58
CA ARG A 11 -9.62 9.19 8.56
C ARG A 11 -8.17 8.75 8.58
N ARG A 12 -7.83 7.88 9.51
CA ARG A 12 -6.49 7.28 9.59
C ARG A 12 -6.38 6.18 8.55
N PHE A 13 -5.20 6.03 7.96
CA PHE A 13 -4.94 4.98 6.95
C PHE A 13 -5.28 3.55 7.44
N ASN A 14 -5.13 3.29 8.74
CA ASN A 14 -5.41 1.98 9.35
C ASN A 14 -6.69 1.96 10.20
N ASP A 15 -7.69 2.79 9.84
CA ASP A 15 -8.97 2.82 10.54
C ASP A 15 -9.84 1.61 10.17
N SER A 16 -9.81 0.58 11.01
CA SER A 16 -10.64 -0.63 10.84
C SER A 16 -12.14 -0.37 11.00
N SER A 17 -12.52 0.83 11.44
CA SER A 17 -13.91 1.23 11.56
C SER A 17 -14.42 1.94 10.30
N SER A 18 -13.62 2.15 9.26
CA SER A 18 -14.15 2.72 8.00
C SER A 18 -15.05 1.74 7.27
N ASP A 19 -16.04 2.24 6.52
CA ASP A 19 -17.02 1.39 5.84
C ASP A 19 -16.36 0.39 4.89
N ASP A 20 -15.35 0.80 4.13
CA ASP A 20 -14.57 -0.06 3.21
C ASP A 20 -13.76 -1.16 3.93
N MET A 21 -13.46 -1.00 5.22
CA MET A 21 -12.78 -2.00 6.04
C MET A 21 -13.74 -2.97 6.76
N ARG A 22 -15.06 -2.74 6.70
CA ARG A 22 -16.09 -3.54 7.40
C ARG A 22 -16.67 -4.69 6.58
N TYR A 23 -16.49 -4.72 5.25
CA TYR A 23 -17.17 -5.67 4.35
C TYR A 23 -16.29 -6.82 3.85
N GLY A 24 -15.57 -7.49 4.77
CA GLY A 24 -14.70 -8.64 4.43
C GLY A 24 -15.41 -10.00 4.38
N ASP A 25 -16.69 -10.08 4.73
CA ASP A 25 -17.44 -11.31 4.99
C ASP A 25 -18.36 -11.74 3.82
N LEU A 26 -17.82 -11.68 2.60
CA LEU A 26 -18.54 -12.15 1.42
C LEU A 26 -18.66 -13.68 1.41
N THR A 27 -19.84 -14.18 1.06
CA THR A 27 -20.11 -15.62 0.93
C THR A 27 -19.47 -16.20 -0.33
N GLU A 28 -19.13 -17.50 -0.30
CA GLU A 28 -18.56 -18.19 -1.47
C GLU A 28 -19.44 -18.04 -2.72
N THR A 29 -20.76 -18.15 -2.55
CA THR A 29 -21.73 -18.01 -3.65
C THR A 29 -21.69 -16.62 -4.26
N TYR A 30 -21.53 -15.57 -3.45
CA TYR A 30 -21.36 -14.21 -3.93
C TYR A 30 -20.04 -14.04 -4.70
N LEU A 31 -18.93 -14.51 -4.13
CA LEU A 31 -17.61 -14.45 -4.76
C LEU A 31 -17.62 -15.14 -6.15
N ARG A 32 -18.30 -16.29 -6.27
CA ARG A 32 -18.31 -17.10 -7.50
C ARG A 32 -19.30 -16.62 -8.56
N ASN A 33 -20.47 -16.15 -8.15
CA ASN A 33 -21.56 -15.85 -9.08
C ASN A 33 -21.64 -14.36 -9.42
N HIS A 34 -21.28 -13.47 -8.50
CA HIS A 34 -21.36 -12.03 -8.70
C HIS A 34 -19.99 -11.42 -9.05
N LEU A 35 -18.91 -11.87 -8.41
CA LEU A 35 -17.55 -11.40 -8.70
C LEU A 35 -16.78 -12.29 -9.69
N ASN A 36 -17.40 -13.40 -10.13
CA ASN A 36 -16.82 -14.36 -11.07
C ASN A 36 -15.44 -14.91 -10.64
N LEU A 37 -15.18 -14.99 -9.33
CA LEU A 37 -13.93 -15.50 -8.75
C LEU A 37 -13.91 -17.04 -8.74
N ARG A 38 -13.95 -17.63 -9.94
CA ARG A 38 -13.94 -19.09 -10.14
C ARG A 38 -12.54 -19.64 -10.38
N ASP A 39 -11.65 -18.80 -10.92
CA ASP A 39 -10.28 -19.16 -11.28
C ASP A 39 -9.30 -18.22 -10.58
N VAL A 40 -9.09 -18.45 -9.28
CA VAL A 40 -8.30 -17.58 -8.40
C VAL A 40 -6.85 -18.06 -8.23
N SER A 41 -6.52 -19.26 -8.69
CA SER A 41 -5.16 -19.80 -8.67
C SER A 41 -4.95 -20.73 -9.84
N THR A 42 -3.75 -20.69 -10.40
CA THR A 42 -3.32 -21.56 -11.50
C THR A 42 -2.90 -22.95 -11.03
N VAL A 43 -2.77 -23.16 -9.71
CA VAL A 43 -2.21 -24.37 -9.10
C VAL A 43 -3.24 -25.16 -8.29
N VAL A 44 -4.19 -24.50 -7.64
CA VAL A 44 -5.17 -25.16 -6.76
C VAL A 44 -6.58 -24.59 -6.94
N ASN A 45 -7.59 -25.46 -6.76
CA ASN A 45 -8.98 -25.03 -6.63
C ASN A 45 -9.34 -24.91 -5.14
N PRO A 46 -9.61 -23.70 -4.61
CA PRO A 46 -9.89 -23.51 -3.19
C PRO A 46 -11.29 -23.95 -2.77
N CYS A 47 -12.23 -24.10 -3.70
CA CYS A 47 -13.58 -24.58 -3.38
C CYS A 47 -13.60 -26.10 -3.20
N THR A 48 -12.84 -26.82 -4.04
CA THR A 48 -12.78 -28.29 -4.00
C THR A 48 -11.60 -28.85 -3.20
N MET A 49 -10.64 -27.99 -2.84
CA MET A 49 -9.41 -28.33 -2.11
C MET A 49 -8.52 -29.31 -2.88
N GLU A 50 -8.37 -29.09 -4.18
CA GLU A 50 -7.67 -29.98 -5.09
C GLU A 50 -6.57 -29.25 -5.86
N LEU A 51 -5.47 -29.97 -6.14
CA LEU A 51 -4.49 -29.52 -7.13
C LEU A 51 -5.11 -29.47 -8.53
N ILE A 52 -4.89 -28.36 -9.23
CA ILE A 52 -5.21 -28.27 -10.65
C ILE A 52 -4.20 -29.12 -11.40
N SER A 53 -4.70 -30.08 -12.16
CA SER A 53 -3.85 -30.92 -12.99
C SER A 53 -3.35 -30.10 -14.19
N PRO A 54 -2.05 -30.13 -14.53
CA PRO A 54 -1.59 -29.55 -15.80
C PRO A 54 -2.25 -30.24 -17.01
N PHE A 55 -2.84 -31.43 -16.81
CA PHE A 55 -3.57 -32.21 -17.81
C PHE A 55 -5.08 -32.04 -17.76
N SER A 56 -5.64 -31.15 -16.92
CA SER A 56 -7.09 -30.89 -16.91
C SER A 56 -7.51 -29.78 -17.87
N HIS A 57 -6.58 -29.14 -18.59
CA HIS A 57 -6.92 -28.17 -19.62
C HIS A 57 -7.42 -28.88 -20.90
N PRO A 58 -8.60 -28.52 -21.43
CA PRO A 58 -9.18 -29.18 -22.63
C PRO A 58 -8.28 -29.12 -23.86
N GLN A 59 -7.39 -28.12 -23.93
CA GLN A 59 -6.45 -27.94 -25.03
C GLN A 59 -5.18 -28.80 -24.90
N ASN A 60 -5.01 -29.53 -23.79
CA ASN A 60 -3.85 -30.39 -23.59
C ASN A 60 -4.04 -31.73 -24.33
N ARG A 61 -3.05 -32.13 -25.14
CA ARG A 61 -3.05 -33.41 -25.89
C ARG A 61 -3.15 -34.63 -24.97
N PHE A 62 -2.76 -34.50 -23.71
CA PHE A 62 -2.86 -35.55 -22.68
C PHE A 62 -4.03 -35.32 -21.73
N TYR A 63 -5.09 -34.64 -22.18
CA TYR A 63 -6.25 -34.34 -21.37
C TYR A 63 -6.81 -35.60 -20.70
N SER A 64 -6.85 -35.58 -19.38
CA SER A 64 -7.49 -36.62 -18.58
C SER A 64 -8.21 -35.95 -17.42
N PRO A 65 -9.55 -35.96 -17.38
CA PRO A 65 -10.32 -35.38 -16.30
C PRO A 65 -10.24 -36.31 -15.09
N LYS A 66 -9.12 -36.27 -14.40
CA LYS A 66 -8.95 -36.94 -13.11
C LYS A 66 -9.11 -35.91 -12.00
N PRO A 67 -9.83 -36.24 -10.92
CA PRO A 67 -9.89 -35.38 -9.74
C PRO A 67 -8.47 -35.13 -9.24
N GLY A 68 -8.20 -33.89 -8.85
CA GLY A 68 -6.89 -33.50 -8.36
C GLY A 68 -6.57 -34.19 -7.04
N LYS A 69 -5.29 -34.23 -6.68
CA LYS A 69 -4.90 -34.65 -5.33
C LYS A 69 -5.55 -33.71 -4.31
N LYS A 70 -6.30 -34.28 -3.36
CA LYS A 70 -6.90 -33.56 -2.23
C LYS A 70 -5.82 -32.96 -1.33
N LEU A 71 -6.07 -31.75 -0.86
CA LEU A 71 -5.18 -30.96 -0.01
C LEU A 71 -5.85 -30.62 1.32
N SER A 72 -5.04 -30.41 2.36
CA SER A 72 -5.53 -29.77 3.58
C SER A 72 -5.80 -28.28 3.36
N LYS A 73 -6.61 -27.67 4.24
CA LYS A 73 -6.87 -26.22 4.23
C LYS A 73 -5.58 -25.39 4.21
N GLN A 74 -4.65 -25.75 5.09
CA GLN A 74 -3.37 -25.06 5.22
C GLN A 74 -2.50 -25.20 3.96
N GLN A 75 -2.47 -26.39 3.36
CA GLN A 75 -1.70 -26.62 2.13
C GLN A 75 -2.26 -25.84 0.94
N CYS A 76 -3.58 -25.79 0.79
CA CYS A 76 -4.21 -24.98 -0.26
C CYS A 76 -3.90 -23.50 -0.09
N VAL A 77 -4.03 -22.97 1.14
CA VAL A 77 -3.70 -21.57 1.44
C VAL A 77 -2.23 -21.29 1.12
N GLN A 78 -1.31 -22.15 1.55
CA GLN A 78 0.12 -22.00 1.24
C GLN A 78 0.36 -21.92 -0.27
N LEU A 79 -0.21 -22.85 -1.04
CA LEU A 79 -0.03 -22.88 -2.49
C LEU A 79 -0.64 -21.66 -3.18
N MET A 80 -1.80 -21.16 -2.72
CA MET A 80 -2.39 -19.93 -3.25
C MET A 80 -1.49 -18.71 -3.02
N PHE A 81 -0.91 -18.58 -1.82
CA PHE A 81 0.00 -17.48 -1.52
C PHE A 81 1.31 -17.59 -2.31
N ASP A 82 1.82 -18.79 -2.53
CA ASP A 82 3.01 -19.01 -3.36
C ASP A 82 2.75 -18.69 -4.84
N ASP A 83 1.59 -19.08 -5.36
CA ASP A 83 1.13 -18.73 -6.71
C ASP A 83 0.96 -17.20 -6.85
N LEU A 84 0.33 -16.56 -5.87
CA LEU A 84 0.19 -15.10 -5.82
C LEU A 84 1.55 -14.39 -5.88
N ARG A 85 2.50 -14.80 -5.03
CA ARG A 85 3.87 -14.24 -5.06
C ARG A 85 4.51 -14.42 -6.43
N LYS A 86 4.44 -15.64 -7.00
CA LYS A 86 5.01 -15.95 -8.31
C LYS A 86 4.43 -15.09 -9.42
N LEU A 87 3.12 -14.93 -9.46
CA LEU A 87 2.42 -14.11 -10.46
C LEU A 87 2.72 -12.61 -10.32
N THR A 88 3.08 -12.15 -9.12
CA THR A 88 3.43 -10.75 -8.91
C THR A 88 4.88 -10.39 -9.23
N LEU A 89 5.79 -11.37 -9.34
CA LEU A 89 7.21 -11.13 -9.63
C LEU A 89 7.44 -10.19 -10.83
N PRO A 90 6.75 -10.31 -11.97
CA PRO A 90 6.95 -9.42 -13.12
C PRO A 90 6.59 -7.95 -12.84
N PHE A 91 5.74 -7.67 -11.85
CA PHE A 91 5.33 -6.31 -11.49
C PHE A 91 6.21 -5.68 -10.41
N SER A 92 6.99 -6.49 -9.71
CA SER A 92 7.88 -6.06 -8.63
C SER A 92 9.33 -6.41 -8.90
N PHE A 93 9.75 -6.58 -10.15
CA PHE A 93 11.09 -7.07 -10.49
C PHE A 93 12.21 -6.02 -10.36
N TRP A 94 11.92 -4.72 -10.53
CA TRP A 94 12.91 -3.64 -10.44
C TRP A 94 12.60 -2.58 -9.41
N GLY A 95 13.67 -1.94 -8.94
CA GLY A 95 13.64 -0.76 -8.11
C GLY A 95 13.88 -1.05 -6.62
N PRO A 96 14.09 0.01 -5.82
CA PRO A 96 14.44 -0.10 -4.41
C PRO A 96 13.30 -0.66 -3.54
N TYR A 97 12.09 -0.73 -4.10
CA TYR A 97 10.84 -1.09 -3.43
C TYR A 97 10.29 -2.46 -3.85
N ASN A 98 11.07 -3.23 -4.60
CA ASN A 98 10.69 -4.52 -5.21
C ASN A 98 10.21 -5.59 -4.21
N ARG A 99 10.66 -5.52 -2.95
CA ARG A 99 10.31 -6.49 -1.90
C ARG A 99 8.98 -6.20 -1.19
N ILE A 100 8.45 -4.98 -1.30
CA ILE A 100 7.29 -4.56 -0.51
C ILE A 100 6.08 -5.46 -0.74
N ILE A 101 5.77 -5.80 -2.00
CA ILE A 101 4.61 -6.62 -2.35
C ILE A 101 4.75 -8.03 -1.77
N THR A 102 5.93 -8.64 -1.88
CA THR A 102 6.20 -9.96 -1.30
C THR A 102 6.12 -9.95 0.23
N ASP A 103 6.61 -8.89 0.87
CA ASP A 103 6.53 -8.71 2.32
C ASP A 103 5.07 -8.55 2.77
N MET A 104 4.26 -7.79 2.00
CA MET A 104 2.82 -7.64 2.24
C MET A 104 2.08 -8.98 2.16
N PHE A 105 2.32 -9.78 1.13
CA PHE A 105 1.65 -11.09 1.00
C PHE A 105 2.08 -12.06 2.08
N THR A 106 3.36 -12.03 2.46
CA THR A 106 3.86 -12.85 3.57
C THR A 106 3.20 -12.45 4.89
N HIS A 107 3.09 -11.15 5.16
CA HIS A 107 2.34 -10.67 6.31
C HIS A 107 0.87 -11.07 6.26
N MET A 108 0.21 -10.90 5.11
CA MET A 108 -1.20 -11.30 4.91
C MET A 108 -1.41 -12.79 5.19
N GLN A 109 -0.44 -13.65 4.85
CA GLN A 109 -0.52 -15.09 5.06
C GLN A 109 -0.41 -15.49 6.54
N VAL A 110 0.50 -14.87 7.30
CA VAL A 110 0.89 -15.37 8.63
C VAL A 110 0.39 -14.50 9.79
N ALA A 111 0.06 -13.23 9.53
CA ALA A 111 -0.20 -12.26 10.59
C ALA A 111 -1.68 -12.19 11.02
N ASN A 112 -2.55 -13.10 10.56
CA ASN A 112 -3.94 -13.25 11.03
C ASN A 112 -4.74 -11.93 11.12
N GLY A 113 -4.59 -11.05 10.12
CA GLY A 113 -5.31 -9.78 10.07
C GLY A 113 -4.69 -8.64 10.89
N HIS A 114 -3.52 -8.83 11.51
CA HIS A 114 -2.77 -7.72 12.11
C HIS A 114 -2.37 -6.67 11.07
N ARG A 115 -2.24 -5.42 11.52
CA ARG A 115 -1.83 -4.30 10.67
C ARG A 115 -0.43 -4.54 10.08
N PHE A 116 -0.29 -4.33 8.77
CA PHE A 116 1.00 -4.34 8.12
C PHE A 116 1.74 -3.02 8.38
N SER A 117 3.03 -3.10 8.69
CA SER A 117 3.91 -1.93 8.81
C SER A 117 5.27 -2.27 8.22
N ASN A 118 5.79 -1.41 7.37
CA ASN A 118 7.07 -1.63 6.70
C ASN A 118 7.76 -0.28 6.45
N ALA A 119 9.01 -0.16 6.90
CA ALA A 119 9.77 1.09 6.78
C ALA A 119 10.02 1.48 5.31
N LEU A 120 10.22 0.48 4.44
CA LEU A 120 10.45 0.68 3.01
C LEU A 120 9.18 1.18 2.31
N LEU A 121 8.00 0.66 2.70
CA LEU A 121 6.71 1.20 2.25
C LEU A 121 6.52 2.65 2.70
N ASN A 122 6.80 2.96 3.96
CA ASN A 122 6.71 4.33 4.47
C ASN A 122 7.65 5.27 3.72
N ALA A 123 8.88 4.82 3.41
CA ALA A 123 9.83 5.58 2.62
C ALA A 123 9.34 5.82 1.18
N ALA A 124 8.77 4.80 0.53
CA ALA A 124 8.21 4.90 -0.81
C ALA A 124 7.03 5.89 -0.87
N LEU A 125 6.09 5.78 0.08
CA LEU A 125 4.95 6.70 0.19
C LEU A 125 5.42 8.13 0.46
N ASN A 126 6.39 8.31 1.37
CA ASN A 126 6.96 9.62 1.64
C ASN A 126 7.64 10.22 0.39
N HIS A 127 8.42 9.40 -0.33
CA HIS A 127 9.02 9.83 -1.59
C HIS A 127 7.97 10.26 -2.60
N ASN A 128 6.88 9.51 -2.76
CA ASN A 128 5.77 9.88 -3.66
C ASN A 128 5.12 11.20 -3.26
N ILE A 129 4.87 11.42 -1.96
CA ILE A 129 4.26 12.66 -1.47
C ILE A 129 5.19 13.87 -1.69
N ILE A 130 6.50 13.73 -1.42
CA ILE A 130 7.48 14.80 -1.57
C ILE A 130 7.79 15.11 -3.04
N SER A 131 7.84 14.08 -3.89
CA SER A 131 8.18 14.24 -5.32
C SER A 131 7.00 14.67 -6.19
N ASP A 132 5.77 14.66 -5.66
CA ASP A 132 4.58 15.11 -6.39
C ASP A 132 4.60 16.64 -6.62
N LYS A 133 4.98 17.01 -7.85
CA LYS A 133 5.01 18.37 -8.36
C LYS A 133 3.72 18.76 -9.09
N SER A 134 2.67 17.94 -9.04
CA SER A 134 1.41 18.25 -9.71
C SER A 134 0.80 19.55 -9.14
N PRO A 135 0.03 20.30 -9.96
CA PRO A 135 -0.59 21.55 -9.49
C PRO A 135 -1.49 21.39 -8.27
N ASN A 136 -2.02 20.18 -8.06
CA ASN A 136 -2.96 19.81 -7.00
C ASN A 136 -2.32 18.90 -5.94
N SER A 137 -0.99 18.84 -5.84
CA SER A 137 -0.33 17.98 -4.85
C SER A 137 -0.71 18.38 -3.42
N SER A 138 -0.81 17.38 -2.55
CA SER A 138 -1.24 17.59 -1.16
C SER A 138 -0.35 18.58 -0.43
N ILE A 139 0.98 18.51 -0.61
CA ILE A 139 1.94 19.44 0.02
C ILE A 139 1.65 20.87 -0.43
N LYS A 140 1.49 21.09 -1.73
CA LYS A 140 1.25 22.42 -2.28
C LYS A 140 -0.06 23.01 -1.77
N ARG A 141 -1.13 22.21 -1.75
CA ARG A 141 -2.44 22.66 -1.27
C ARG A 141 -2.44 22.96 0.23
N ILE A 142 -1.78 22.14 1.04
CA ILE A 142 -1.60 22.41 2.47
C ILE A 142 -0.83 23.72 2.65
N LYS A 143 0.28 23.91 1.92
CA LYS A 143 1.07 25.14 1.97
C LYS A 143 0.24 26.38 1.61
N GLU A 144 -0.51 26.34 0.51
CA GLU A 144 -1.37 27.45 0.08
C GLU A 144 -2.44 27.81 1.12
N ILE A 145 -3.04 26.81 1.77
CA ILE A 145 -4.02 27.03 2.84
C ILE A 145 -3.34 27.68 4.03
N LEU A 146 -2.18 27.19 4.46
CA LEU A 146 -1.44 27.78 5.58
C LEU A 146 -1.00 29.22 5.28
N ASP A 147 -0.49 29.48 4.08
CA ASP A 147 -0.05 30.82 3.66
C ASP A 147 -1.20 31.83 3.61
N ARG A 148 -2.42 31.39 3.24
CA ARG A 148 -3.62 32.26 3.21
C ARG A 148 -4.23 32.51 4.58
N ASN A 149 -4.13 31.55 5.51
CA ASN A 149 -4.87 31.58 6.78
C ASN A 149 -4.00 31.93 7.99
N ILE A 150 -2.66 31.97 7.84
CA ILE A 150 -1.74 32.37 8.89
C ILE A 150 -1.20 33.77 8.58
N ASP A 151 -1.46 34.71 9.48
CA ASP A 151 -0.82 36.03 9.46
C ASP A 151 0.63 35.88 9.96
N TRP A 152 1.55 35.75 9.01
CA TRP A 152 2.98 35.62 9.30
C TRP A 152 3.63 36.94 9.74
N GLU A 153 3.05 38.08 9.36
CA GLU A 153 3.59 39.42 9.66
C GLU A 153 3.33 39.83 11.12
N LYS A 154 2.19 39.43 11.71
CA LYS A 154 1.90 39.68 13.14
C LYS A 154 2.82 38.96 14.12
N LYS A 155 3.60 37.98 13.67
CA LYS A 155 4.48 37.19 14.55
C LYS A 155 5.85 37.84 14.79
N GLU A 156 6.31 38.72 13.90
CA GLU A 156 7.56 39.48 14.12
C GLU A 156 7.43 40.50 15.26
N SER A 157 6.23 41.01 15.54
CA SER A 157 5.98 41.99 16.60
C SER A 157 5.75 41.36 17.98
N ALA A 158 5.47 40.05 18.05
CA ALA A 158 5.24 39.32 19.31
C ALA A 158 6.48 38.55 19.84
N PHE A 159 7.50 38.32 19.00
CA PHE A 159 8.79 37.76 19.41
C PHE A 159 9.88 38.77 19.11
N GLY A 160 10.13 39.65 20.09
CA GLY A 160 11.19 40.65 20.02
C GLY A 160 12.51 40.07 19.51
N SER A 161 13.04 40.69 18.45
CA SER A 161 14.46 40.75 18.10
C SER A 161 15.29 39.50 18.43
N ASN A 162 15.12 38.43 17.65
CA ASN A 162 16.18 37.44 17.45
C ASN A 162 16.15 36.91 16.00
N THR A 163 16.24 37.85 15.05
CA THR A 163 16.13 37.65 13.60
C THR A 163 17.36 37.01 12.93
N SER A 164 18.35 36.55 13.70
CA SER A 164 19.55 35.88 13.19
C SER A 164 19.39 34.36 13.01
N ASN A 165 18.47 33.70 13.72
CA ASN A 165 18.30 32.24 13.64
C ASN A 165 17.17 31.77 12.70
N ILE A 166 16.05 32.49 12.59
CA ILE A 166 14.92 32.08 11.73
C ILE A 166 15.28 32.15 10.24
N ASN A 167 16.04 33.18 9.84
CA ASN A 167 16.58 33.31 8.49
C ASN A 167 17.54 32.16 8.11
N LYS A 168 18.21 31.54 9.08
CA LYS A 168 19.11 30.40 8.83
C LYS A 168 18.33 29.13 8.50
N TYR A 169 17.19 28.91 9.14
CA TYR A 169 16.31 27.76 8.84
C TYR A 169 15.58 27.96 7.51
N GLN A 170 15.03 29.15 7.25
CA GLN A 170 14.36 29.44 5.98
C GLN A 170 15.32 29.37 4.77
N ARG A 171 16.56 29.87 4.90
CA ARG A 171 17.56 29.75 3.83
C ARG A 171 18.07 28.32 3.63
N ARG A 172 18.20 27.51 4.70
CA ARG A 172 18.55 26.07 4.55
C ARG A 172 17.47 25.30 3.80
N TYR A 173 16.21 25.44 4.21
CA TYR A 173 15.08 24.78 3.55
C TYR A 173 14.89 25.23 2.09
N ALA A 174 15.06 26.52 1.79
CA ALA A 174 15.06 27.00 0.41
C ALA A 174 16.24 26.42 -0.40
N SER A 175 17.46 26.41 0.16
CA SER A 175 18.65 25.93 -0.55
C SER A 175 18.66 24.42 -0.82
N GLU A 176 18.08 23.60 0.05
CA GLU A 176 17.96 22.15 -0.15
C GLU A 176 16.90 21.81 -1.20
N ILE A 177 15.84 22.63 -1.33
CA ILE A 177 14.81 22.42 -2.35
C ILE A 177 15.33 22.78 -3.76
N TYR A 178 16.15 23.84 -3.90
CA TYR A 178 16.73 24.20 -5.20
C TYR A 178 17.90 23.31 -5.64
N LYS A 179 18.64 22.68 -4.70
CA LYS A 179 19.70 21.70 -5.05
C LYS A 179 19.16 20.36 -5.57
N ASN A 180 17.94 19.98 -5.19
CA ASN A 180 17.31 18.72 -5.62
C ASN A 180 16.32 18.90 -6.79
N SER A 181 16.35 20.06 -7.45
CA SER A 181 15.47 20.42 -8.57
C SER A 181 16.19 20.51 -9.92
N GLY A 182 17.44 20.02 -10.01
CA GLY A 182 18.17 19.80 -11.26
C GLY A 182 18.12 18.34 -11.68
#